data_AF-A0A955TCV9-F1
#
_entry.id   AF-A0A955TCV9-F1
#
_cell.length_a   1.000
_cell.length_b   1.000
_cell.length_c   1.000
_cell.angle_alpha   90.00
_cell.angle_beta   90.00
_cell.angle_gamma   90.00
#
_symmetry.space_group_name_H-M   'P 1'
#
loop_
_entity.id
_entity.type
_entity.pdbx_description
1 polymer ?
#
loop_
_entity_poly.entity_id
_entity_poly.type
_entity_poly.pdbx_seq_one_letter_code
_entity_poly.pdbx_strand_id
1 'polypeptide(L)'
;MRRNIFGSRMCLGILVLTLFVAIPRGWTATVTVGSTGTYATIADAVNDYGTWGNGSGDTISLDSTETHTITNKVNFTFGLSGDETFTLTSDSGAANAVILHATSADGAMRFGTAGTWNLTNLSFIPAMGVDFNG
;
A
#
# COMPACT_ATOMS: atom_id res chain seq x y z
N MET A 1 -18.13 -35.36 46.20
CA MET A 1 -17.69 -33.98 46.51
C MET A 1 -18.47 -33.01 45.62
N ARG A 2 -18.95 -31.90 46.19
CA ARG A 2 -19.68 -30.82 45.51
C ARG A 2 -18.77 -30.03 44.57
N ARG A 3 -19.29 -29.59 43.40
CA ARG A 3 -19.47 -28.17 43.04
C ARG A 3 -20.08 -28.00 41.63
N ASN A 4 -21.33 -27.50 41.59
CA ASN A 4 -21.84 -26.67 40.49
C ASN A 4 -21.36 -25.22 40.70
N ILE A 5 -21.22 -24.43 39.62
CA ILE A 5 -21.66 -23.04 39.45
C ILE A 5 -21.22 -22.51 38.06
N PHE A 6 -22.21 -22.05 37.26
CA PHE A 6 -22.26 -20.96 36.25
C PHE A 6 -21.06 -20.77 35.28
N GLY A 7 -21.22 -20.62 33.95
CA GLY A 7 -22.27 -19.97 33.17
C GLY A 7 -21.69 -18.71 32.49
N SER A 8 -21.44 -18.75 31.17
CA SER A 8 -21.50 -17.57 30.28
C SER A 8 -21.33 -17.98 28.83
N ARG A 9 -22.31 -17.58 28.01
CA ARG A 9 -22.32 -17.66 26.54
C ARG A 9 -21.30 -16.65 26.04
N MET A 10 -20.34 -17.03 25.19
CA MET A 10 -19.59 -16.05 24.39
C MET A 10 -19.29 -16.63 23.01
N CYS A 11 -19.93 -15.99 22.03
CA CYS A 11 -19.66 -15.93 20.60
C CYS A 11 -18.93 -17.10 19.93
N LEU A 12 -19.65 -17.74 19.00
CA LEU A 12 -19.08 -18.34 17.79
C LEU A 12 -18.40 -17.22 16.99
N GLY A 13 -17.21 -16.82 17.43
CA GLY A 13 -16.34 -15.94 16.66
C GLY A 13 -15.86 -16.75 15.46
N ILE A 14 -16.28 -16.36 14.26
CA ILE A 14 -15.59 -16.74 13.04
C ILE A 14 -14.12 -16.44 13.30
N LEU A 15 -13.32 -17.49 13.44
CA LEU A 15 -11.88 -17.39 13.36
C LEU A 15 -11.62 -16.95 11.93
N VAL A 16 -11.50 -15.64 11.72
CA VAL A 16 -10.97 -15.08 10.49
C VAL A 16 -9.51 -15.51 10.50
N LEU A 17 -9.25 -16.70 9.95
CA LEU A 17 -7.92 -17.10 9.56
C LEU A 17 -7.54 -16.17 8.41
N THR A 18 -6.95 -15.02 8.73
CA THR A 18 -6.15 -14.30 7.75
C THR A 18 -5.01 -15.23 7.39
N LEU A 19 -5.18 -15.98 6.31
CA LEU A 19 -4.13 -16.79 5.74
C LEU A 19 -3.05 -15.82 5.25
N PHE A 20 -2.03 -15.63 6.08
CA PHE A 20 -0.84 -14.85 5.73
C PHE A 20 -0.02 -15.65 4.72
N VAL A 21 -0.35 -15.53 3.43
CA VAL A 21 0.49 -16.06 2.35
C VAL A 21 1.57 -15.03 2.08
N ALA A 22 2.80 -15.30 2.53
CA ALA A 22 3.95 -14.55 2.06
C ALA A 22 4.04 -14.70 0.53
N ILE A 23 4.08 -13.58 -0.20
CA ILE A 23 4.21 -13.58 -1.66
C ILE A 23 5.62 -14.08 -1.99
N PRO A 24 5.79 -15.24 -2.68
CA PRO A 24 7.11 -15.76 -3.00
C PRO A 24 7.89 -14.78 -3.90
N ARG A 25 9.21 -14.69 -3.72
CA ARG A 25 10.06 -13.87 -4.61
C ARG A 25 9.87 -14.30 -6.07
N GLY A 26 9.67 -13.34 -6.96
CA GLY A 26 9.42 -13.56 -8.39
C GLY A 26 7.94 -13.67 -8.78
N TRP A 27 7.02 -13.57 -7.81
CA TRP A 27 5.61 -13.34 -8.09
C TRP A 27 5.36 -11.83 -8.13
N THR A 28 4.57 -11.38 -9.08
CA THR A 28 4.11 -9.99 -9.17
C THR A 28 2.70 -9.88 -8.62
N ALA A 29 2.45 -8.86 -7.80
CA ALA A 29 1.13 -8.54 -7.30
C ALA A 29 0.73 -7.13 -7.73
N THR A 30 -0.49 -7.01 -8.28
CA THR A 30 -1.14 -5.72 -8.51
C THR A 30 -2.27 -5.54 -7.52
N VAL A 31 -2.25 -4.44 -6.77
CA VAL A 31 -3.37 -4.02 -5.92
C VAL A 31 -3.89 -2.67 -6.35
N THR A 32 -5.17 -2.45 -6.09
CA THR A 32 -5.82 -1.18 -6.40
C THR A 32 -6.09 -0.40 -5.12
N VAL A 33 -5.79 0.90 -5.15
CA VAL A 33 -6.12 1.86 -4.09
C VAL A 33 -7.25 2.76 -4.58
N GLY A 34 -8.31 2.88 -3.77
CA GLY A 34 -9.48 3.69 -4.05
C GLY A 34 -10.69 3.18 -3.28
N SER A 35 -11.82 3.90 -3.30
CA SER A 35 -13.01 3.50 -2.53
C SER A 35 -13.56 2.10 -2.86
N THR A 36 -13.27 1.62 -4.08
CA THR A 36 -13.64 0.28 -4.56
C THR A 36 -12.44 -0.67 -4.69
N GLY A 37 -11.24 -0.20 -4.35
CA GLY A 37 -9.99 -0.94 -4.46
C GLY A 37 -9.78 -1.94 -3.33
N THR A 38 -8.67 -2.70 -3.43
CA THR A 38 -8.18 -3.59 -2.37
C THR A 38 -7.87 -2.83 -1.09
N TYR A 39 -7.37 -1.59 -1.23
CA TYR A 39 -7.03 -0.71 -0.13
C TYR A 39 -7.75 0.63 -0.27
N ALA A 40 -8.23 1.17 0.85
CA ALA A 40 -8.84 2.49 0.88
C ALA A 40 -7.81 3.62 0.76
N THR A 41 -6.57 3.39 1.21
CA THR A 41 -5.50 4.41 1.18
C THR A 41 -4.16 3.84 0.70
N ILE A 42 -3.31 4.74 0.17
CA ILE A 42 -1.95 4.40 -0.27
C ILE A 42 -1.11 3.94 0.92
N ALA A 43 -1.30 4.54 2.10
CA ALA A 43 -0.58 4.18 3.31
C ALA A 43 -0.89 2.73 3.74
N ASP A 44 -2.16 2.31 3.66
CA ASP A 44 -2.56 0.94 3.99
C ASP A 44 -1.95 -0.07 3.02
N ALA A 45 -2.00 0.24 1.72
CA ALA A 45 -1.39 -0.59 0.68
C ALA A 45 0.13 -0.74 0.92
N VAL A 46 0.82 0.36 1.19
CA VAL A 46 2.27 0.35 1.43
C VAL A 46 2.63 -0.36 2.74
N ASN A 47 1.83 -0.24 3.80
CA ASN A 47 2.08 -0.93 5.06
C ASN A 47 1.94 -2.45 4.92
N ASP A 48 0.94 -2.91 4.16
CA ASP A 48 0.79 -4.34 3.86
C ASP A 48 1.92 -4.83 2.94
N TYR A 49 2.22 -4.13 1.85
CA TYR A 49 3.35 -4.46 0.97
C TYR A 49 4.71 -4.35 1.66
N GLY A 50 4.90 -3.46 2.62
CA GLY A 50 6.14 -3.36 3.39
C GLY A 50 6.39 -4.60 4.25
N THR A 51 5.31 -5.33 4.57
CA THR A 51 5.35 -6.57 5.35
C THR A 51 5.50 -7.81 4.47
N TRP A 52 4.97 -7.78 3.23
CA TRP A 52 4.82 -8.99 2.39
C TRP A 52 5.38 -8.88 0.95
N GLY A 53 5.57 -7.67 0.44
CA GLY A 53 6.04 -7.36 -0.90
C GLY A 53 7.56 -7.54 -1.00
N ASN A 54 7.97 -8.59 -1.69
CA ASN A 54 9.38 -8.96 -1.87
C ASN A 54 9.67 -9.36 -3.33
N GLY A 55 8.80 -8.91 -4.26
CA GLY A 55 8.83 -9.29 -5.66
C GLY A 55 9.15 -8.11 -6.57
N SER A 56 10.17 -8.27 -7.41
CA SER A 56 10.32 -7.45 -8.62
C SER A 56 9.04 -7.51 -9.46
N GLY A 57 8.52 -6.36 -9.87
CA GLY A 57 7.35 -6.21 -10.74
C GLY A 57 6.03 -5.95 -10.00
N ASP A 58 6.08 -5.77 -8.69
CA ASP A 58 4.90 -5.37 -7.90
C ASP A 58 4.37 -4.00 -8.32
N THR A 59 3.04 -3.88 -8.34
CA THR A 59 2.35 -2.68 -8.78
C THR A 59 1.29 -2.23 -7.77
N ILE A 60 1.35 -0.97 -7.36
CA ILE A 60 0.21 -0.29 -6.75
C ILE A 60 -0.46 0.56 -7.83
N SER A 61 -1.72 0.27 -8.11
CA SER A 61 -2.57 0.99 -9.06
C SER A 61 -3.54 1.90 -8.30
N LEU A 62 -3.60 3.16 -8.67
CA LEU A 62 -4.45 4.17 -8.03
C LEU A 62 -5.68 4.43 -8.91
N ASP A 63 -6.87 4.42 -8.30
CA ASP A 63 -8.13 4.75 -8.95
C ASP A 63 -8.09 6.20 -9.49
N SER A 64 -8.15 6.33 -10.80
CA SER A 64 -8.12 7.61 -11.53
C SER A 64 -9.38 8.45 -11.40
N THR A 65 -10.46 7.88 -10.89
CA THR A 65 -11.70 8.63 -10.68
C THR A 65 -11.69 9.43 -9.37
N GLU A 66 -10.64 9.24 -8.55
CA GLU A 66 -10.55 9.78 -7.20
C GLU A 66 -9.33 10.69 -7.01
N THR A 67 -9.47 11.64 -6.08
CA THR A 67 -8.31 12.40 -5.57
C THR A 67 -7.72 11.65 -4.38
N HIS A 68 -6.43 11.34 -4.46
CA HIS A 68 -5.73 10.62 -3.41
C HIS A 68 -5.01 11.61 -2.50
N THR A 69 -5.41 11.64 -1.22
CA THR A 69 -4.87 12.58 -0.25
C THR A 69 -3.83 11.92 0.65
N ILE A 70 -2.63 12.51 0.73
CA ILE A 70 -1.53 12.09 1.59
C ILE A 70 -1.42 13.06 2.77
N THR A 71 -1.91 12.66 3.93
CA THR A 71 -1.92 13.51 5.14
C THR A 71 -0.65 13.37 5.98
N ASN A 72 0.07 12.25 5.84
CA ASN A 72 1.26 11.88 6.59
C ASN A 72 2.33 11.36 5.63
N LYS A 73 3.57 11.26 6.10
CA LYS A 73 4.65 10.65 5.32
C LYS A 73 4.37 9.18 5.05
N VAL A 74 4.36 8.79 3.78
CA VAL A 74 4.28 7.40 3.33
C VAL A 74 5.67 6.93 2.91
N ASN A 75 6.19 5.92 3.60
CA ASN A 75 7.52 5.37 3.35
C ASN A 75 7.39 4.06 2.56
N PHE A 76 7.82 4.09 1.30
CA PHE A 76 7.97 2.94 0.43
C PHE A 76 9.37 2.34 0.66
N THR A 77 9.50 1.48 1.67
CA THR A 77 10.78 0.86 2.07
C THR A 77 10.85 -0.63 1.71
N PHE A 78 10.25 -1.01 0.59
CA PHE A 78 10.30 -2.40 0.12
C PHE A 78 11.76 -2.86 -0.03
N GLY A 79 12.03 -4.11 0.32
CA GLY A 79 13.36 -4.71 0.26
C GLY A 79 13.83 -5.04 -1.16
N LEU A 80 13.63 -4.11 -2.11
CA LEU A 80 14.08 -4.26 -3.49
C LEU A 80 15.60 -4.45 -3.50
N SER A 81 16.07 -5.45 -4.24
CA SER A 81 17.47 -5.63 -4.61
C SER A 81 17.76 -4.91 -5.93
N GLY A 82 19.04 -4.74 -6.28
CA GLY A 82 19.53 -3.78 -7.28
C GLY A 82 18.76 -3.70 -8.60
N ASP A 83 18.28 -4.83 -9.12
CA ASP A 83 17.59 -4.90 -10.41
C ASP A 83 16.05 -5.02 -10.29
N GLU A 84 15.51 -5.04 -9.07
CA GLU A 84 14.08 -5.21 -8.84
C GLU A 84 13.34 -3.89 -9.06
N THR A 85 12.20 -3.94 -9.75
CA THR A 85 11.37 -2.76 -10.04
C THR A 85 10.08 -2.79 -9.25
N PHE A 86 9.71 -1.66 -8.66
CA PHE A 86 8.37 -1.43 -8.13
C PHE A 86 7.66 -0.36 -8.96
N THR A 87 6.38 -0.56 -9.24
CA THR A 87 5.56 0.40 -9.99
C THR A 87 4.46 1.01 -9.15
N LEU A 88 4.39 2.34 -9.11
CA LEU A 88 3.20 3.07 -8.67
C LEU A 88 2.58 3.74 -9.90
N THR A 89 1.31 3.45 -10.18
CA THR A 89 0.65 3.94 -11.39
C THR A 89 -0.81 4.26 -11.16
N SER A 90 -1.43 4.89 -12.15
CA SER A 90 -2.88 5.00 -12.23
C SER A 90 -3.48 3.76 -12.89
N ASP A 91 -4.70 3.39 -12.51
CA ASP A 91 -5.51 2.40 -13.25
C ASP A 91 -5.91 2.87 -14.66
N SER A 92 -5.75 4.16 -14.94
CA SER A 92 -5.91 4.77 -16.25
C SER A 92 -4.58 4.84 -16.99
N GLY A 93 -4.61 4.47 -18.27
CA GLY A 93 -3.48 4.64 -19.18
C GLY A 93 -3.21 6.10 -19.57
N ALA A 94 -4.04 7.05 -19.13
CA ALA A 94 -3.88 8.46 -19.46
C ALA A 94 -2.79 9.12 -18.60
N ALA A 95 -2.00 9.99 -19.21
CA ALA A 95 -1.02 10.78 -18.48
C ALA A 95 -1.71 11.69 -17.44
N ASN A 96 -1.11 11.79 -16.25
CA ASN A 96 -1.61 12.59 -15.13
C ASN A 96 -3.06 12.24 -14.69
N ALA A 97 -3.47 10.99 -14.88
CA ALA A 97 -4.83 10.56 -14.57
C ALA A 97 -5.14 10.57 -13.07
N VAL A 98 -4.13 10.41 -12.22
CA VAL A 98 -4.29 10.49 -10.76
C VAL A 98 -3.58 11.72 -10.22
N ILE A 99 -4.31 12.46 -9.39
CA ILE A 99 -3.79 13.60 -8.64
C ILE A 99 -3.52 13.15 -7.20
N LEU A 100 -2.25 13.26 -6.80
CA LEU A 100 -1.80 13.09 -5.43
C LEU A 100 -1.69 14.46 -4.76
N HIS A 101 -2.38 14.61 -3.63
CA HIS A 101 -2.47 15.87 -2.90
C HIS A 101 -2.01 15.71 -1.45
N ALA A 102 -1.02 16.50 -1.02
CA ALA A 102 -0.69 16.63 0.39
C ALA A 102 -1.48 17.77 1.01
N THR A 103 -2.14 17.49 2.13
CA THR A 103 -2.88 18.50 2.91
C THR A 103 -2.09 19.00 4.11
N SER A 104 -0.84 18.55 4.30
CA SER A 104 0.04 18.94 5.41
C SER A 104 1.49 19.05 4.94
N ALA A 105 2.33 19.76 5.71
CA ALA A 105 3.76 19.83 5.47
C ALA A 105 4.47 18.46 5.62
N ASP A 106 3.84 17.53 6.34
CA ASP A 106 4.31 16.16 6.53
C ASP A 106 3.84 15.21 5.41
N GLY A 107 2.94 15.67 4.53
CA GLY A 107 2.45 14.94 3.38
C GLY A 107 3.56 14.75 2.35
N ALA A 108 4.23 13.61 2.43
CA ALA A 108 5.36 13.27 1.57
C ALA A 108 5.37 11.78 1.24
N MET A 109 6.00 11.45 0.12
CA MET A 109 6.29 10.06 -0.25
C MET A 109 7.79 9.88 -0.29
N ARG A 110 8.29 8.91 0.47
CA ARG A 110 9.71 8.57 0.55
C ARG A 110 9.91 7.16 -0.02
N PHE A 111 10.84 7.03 -0.95
CA PHE A 111 11.19 5.77 -1.58
C PHE A 111 12.55 5.29 -1.10
N GLY A 112 12.70 3.97 -0.92
CA GLY A 112 13.94 3.33 -0.54
C GLY A 112 15.06 3.54 -1.56
N THR A 113 16.31 3.31 -1.15
CA THR A 113 17.51 3.59 -1.96
C THR A 113 17.93 2.45 -2.89
N ALA A 114 17.33 1.26 -2.74
CA ALA A 114 17.64 0.09 -3.55
C ALA A 114 16.51 -0.21 -4.55
N GLY A 115 16.88 -0.77 -5.70
CA GLY A 115 15.97 -1.10 -6.80
C GLY A 115 15.59 0.10 -7.68
N THR A 116 14.65 -0.16 -8.58
CA THR A 116 14.08 0.84 -9.50
C THR A 116 12.66 1.21 -9.09
N TRP A 117 12.39 2.51 -8.96
CA TRP A 117 11.06 3.03 -8.67
C TRP A 117 10.45 3.62 -9.95
N ASN A 118 9.39 3.00 -10.45
CA ASN A 118 8.69 3.43 -11.64
C ASN A 118 7.38 4.13 -11.25
N LEU A 119 7.30 5.44 -11.45
CA LEU A 119 6.11 6.24 -11.15
C LEU A 119 5.52 6.74 -12.47
N THR A 120 4.31 6.30 -12.83
CA THR A 120 3.71 6.59 -14.14
C THR A 120 2.26 7.07 -14.02
N ASN A 121 1.87 8.00 -14.91
CA ASN A 121 0.50 8.55 -14.96
C ASN A 121 0.03 9.27 -13.68
N LEU A 122 0.98 9.79 -12.89
CA LEU A 122 0.71 10.50 -11.64
C LEU A 122 1.02 12.00 -11.78
N SER A 123 0.20 12.82 -11.15
CA SER A 123 0.45 14.25 -10.94
C SER A 123 0.54 14.55 -9.46
N PHE A 124 1.50 15.39 -9.07
CA PHE A 124 1.72 15.83 -7.70
C PHE A 124 1.38 17.32 -7.59
N ILE A 125 0.42 17.68 -6.73
CA ILE A 125 0.01 19.08 -6.54
C ILE A 125 0.94 19.77 -5.52
N PRO A 126 1.24 21.08 -5.72
CA PRO A 126 2.37 21.77 -5.09
C PRO A 126 2.26 21.87 -3.56
N ALA A 127 2.96 20.94 -2.91
CA ALA A 127 3.42 20.89 -1.51
C ALA A 127 3.95 19.48 -1.19
N MET A 128 3.60 18.48 -2.00
CA MET A 128 4.07 17.11 -1.81
C MET A 128 5.58 17.00 -2.00
N GLY A 129 6.28 16.66 -0.92
CA GLY A 129 7.66 16.20 -1.01
C GLY A 129 7.71 14.79 -1.59
N VAL A 130 8.46 14.60 -2.67
CA VAL A 130 8.86 13.29 -3.16
C VAL A 130 10.35 13.14 -2.93
N ASP A 131 10.73 12.17 -2.11
CA ASP A 131 12.13 11.93 -1.71
C ASP A 131 12.54 10.50 -2.07
N PHE A 132 13.70 10.35 -2.72
CA PHE A 132 14.29 9.06 -3.08
C PHE A 132 15.47 8.67 -2.18
N ASN A 133 15.68 9.39 -1.07
CA ASN A 133 16.82 9.18 -0.17
C ASN A 133 16.45 8.41 1.12
N GLY A 134 15.61 7.36 0.99
CA GLY A 134 15.26 6.37 2.01
C GLY A 134 16.23 6.21 3.17
#